data_AF-A0A357EC52-F1
#
_entry.id   AF-A0A357EC52-F1
#
_cell.length_a   1.000
_cell.length_b   1.000
_cell.length_c   1.000
_cell.angle_alpha   90.00
_cell.angle_beta   90.00
_cell.angle_gamma   90.00
#
_symmetry.space_group_name_H-M   'P 1'
#
loop_
_entity.id
_entity.type
_entity.pdbx_description
1 polymer ?
#
loop_
_entity_poly.entity_id
_entity_poly.type
_entity_poly.pdbx_seq_one_letter_code
_entity_poly.pdbx_strand_id
1 'polypeptide(L)'
;MAKNTICLWYDTDAEEAARFYAATFPNSTVGKIHRAPSDNPSTKAGEVLMVDFTVAGIPCIGLNGGPAFKHNEAFSFQIATDDQEETDRYWNAIVG
;
A
#
# COMPACT_ATOMS: atom_id res chain seq x y z
N MET A 1 0.13 13.32 -12.48
CA MET A 1 -0.71 12.53 -11.56
C MET A 1 -1.58 11.61 -12.39
N ALA A 2 -1.79 10.38 -11.93
CA ALA A 2 -2.76 9.50 -12.54
C ALA A 2 -4.16 10.13 -12.45
N LYS A 3 -5.01 9.84 -13.43
CA LYS A 3 -6.40 10.35 -13.44
C LYS A 3 -7.25 9.73 -12.33
N ASN A 4 -6.89 8.52 -11.90
CA ASN A 4 -7.47 7.78 -10.78
C ASN A 4 -6.36 7.15 -9.95
N THR A 5 -6.55 7.05 -8.63
CA THR A 5 -5.57 6.50 -7.69
C THR A 5 -6.32 5.79 -6.57
N ILE A 6 -5.91 4.55 -6.27
CA ILE A 6 -6.52 3.77 -5.18
C ILE A 6 -5.96 4.27 -3.85
N CYS A 7 -6.84 4.63 -2.92
CA CYS A 7 -6.45 5.02 -1.57
C CYS A 7 -6.69 3.87 -0.59
N LEU A 8 -5.65 3.41 0.08
CA LEU A 8 -5.70 2.37 1.11
C LEU A 8 -5.39 2.99 2.48
N TRP A 9 -6.19 2.59 3.48
CA TRP A 9 -6.09 3.08 4.84
C TRP A 9 -5.20 2.16 5.68
N TYR A 10 -4.17 2.71 6.30
CA TYR A 10 -3.28 2.03 7.22
C TYR A 10 -3.40 2.64 8.61
N ASP A 11 -3.04 1.87 9.63
CA ASP A 11 -2.94 2.40 10.99
C ASP A 11 -1.73 3.34 11.06
N THR A 12 -0.52 2.78 10.88
CA THR A 12 0.75 3.54 10.91
C THR A 12 1.79 3.06 9.90
N ASP A 13 1.50 1.99 9.16
CA ASP A 13 2.44 1.13 8.44
C ASP A 13 2.37 1.28 6.90
N ALA A 14 1.80 2.36 6.38
CA ALA A 14 1.67 2.59 4.93
C ALA A 14 3.00 2.49 4.16
N GLU A 15 4.10 2.97 4.74
CA GLU A 15 5.42 2.89 4.10
C GLU A 15 5.95 1.45 4.05
N GLU A 16 5.75 0.69 5.13
CA GLU A 16 6.17 -0.71 5.20
C GLU A 16 5.38 -1.55 4.19
N ALA A 17 4.05 -1.40 4.16
CA ALA A 17 3.20 -2.07 3.18
C ALA A 17 3.58 -1.72 1.74
N ALA A 18 3.82 -0.44 1.43
CA ALA A 18 4.26 -0.01 0.10
C ALA A 18 5.60 -0.67 -0.30
N ARG A 19 6.57 -0.74 0.63
CA ARG A 19 7.86 -1.40 0.42
C ARG A 19 7.69 -2.90 0.21
N PHE A 20 6.83 -3.55 0.97
CA PHE A 20 6.49 -4.96 0.80
C PHE A 20 5.92 -5.22 -0.59
N TYR A 21 4.88 -4.49 -1.02
CA TYR A 21 4.31 -4.70 -2.36
C TYR A 21 5.31 -4.42 -3.48
N ALA A 22 6.14 -3.39 -3.35
CA ALA A 22 7.18 -3.08 -4.32
C ALA A 22 8.24 -4.18 -4.45
N ALA A 23 8.57 -4.87 -3.35
CA ALA A 23 9.50 -5.99 -3.36
C ALA A 23 8.87 -7.30 -3.85
N THR A 24 7.55 -7.48 -3.62
CA THR A 24 6.84 -8.74 -3.88
C THR A 24 6.32 -8.84 -5.31
N PHE A 25 5.76 -7.76 -5.87
CA PHE A 25 5.07 -7.81 -7.17
C PHE A 25 5.85 -7.11 -8.28
N PRO A 26 5.83 -7.62 -9.52
CA PRO A 26 6.43 -6.95 -10.66
C PRO A 26 5.73 -5.62 -10.93
N ASN A 27 6.42 -4.69 -11.61
CA ASN A 27 5.89 -3.36 -11.95
C ASN A 27 5.33 -2.59 -10.74
N SER A 28 5.95 -2.77 -9.58
CA SER A 28 5.57 -2.15 -8.32
C SER A 28 6.72 -1.32 -7.79
N THR A 29 6.42 -0.14 -7.25
CA THR A 29 7.45 0.80 -6.79
C THR A 29 6.94 1.63 -5.62
N VAL A 30 7.86 2.02 -4.73
CA VAL A 30 7.60 3.06 -3.73
C VAL A 30 7.89 4.41 -4.37
N GLY A 31 6.94 5.33 -4.25
CA GLY A 31 7.01 6.69 -4.73
C GLY A 31 7.34 7.67 -3.62
N LYS A 32 6.73 8.86 -3.71
CA LYS A 32 6.99 9.95 -2.78
C LYS A 32 6.36 9.66 -1.40
N ILE A 33 7.14 9.95 -0.36
CA ILE A 33 6.67 9.93 1.03
C ILE A 33 6.30 11.37 1.42
N HIS A 34 5.05 11.55 1.85
CA HIS A 34 4.53 12.82 2.32
C HIS A 34 4.43 12.78 3.84
N ARG A 35 5.13 13.70 4.50
CA ARG A 35 5.15 13.83 5.96
C ARG A 35 4.09 14.82 6.43
N ALA A 36 3.50 14.58 7.60
CA ALA A 36 2.50 15.45 8.16
C ALA A 36 3.07 16.87 8.40
N PRO A 37 2.44 17.94 7.90
CA PRO A 37 2.94 19.31 8.09
C PRO A 37 2.70 19.84 9.51
N SER A 38 1.78 19.23 10.24
CA SER A 38 1.41 19.54 11.62
C SER A 38 0.88 18.27 12.29
N ASP A 39 0.70 18.33 13.61
CA ASP A 39 0.00 17.28 14.34
C ASP A 39 -1.44 17.14 13.81
N ASN A 40 -1.91 15.89 13.74
CA ASN A 40 -3.28 15.53 13.39
C ASN A 40 -3.74 14.37 14.29
N PRO A 41 -5.02 13.94 14.24
CA PRO A 41 -5.54 12.90 15.13
C PRO A 41 -4.78 11.58 15.12
N SER A 42 -4.08 11.25 14.03
CA SER A 42 -3.46 9.94 13.80
C SER A 42 -1.95 10.01 13.57
N THR A 43 -1.35 11.20 13.45
CA THR A 43 0.06 11.38 13.07
C THR A 43 0.61 12.69 13.62
N LYS A 44 1.85 12.68 14.12
CA LYS A 44 2.54 13.91 14.56
C LYS A 44 3.23 14.61 13.40
N ALA A 45 3.49 15.91 13.55
CA ALA A 45 4.26 16.67 12.59
C ALA A 45 5.60 15.97 12.26
N GLY A 46 5.90 15.82 10.97
CA GLY A 46 7.12 15.16 10.48
C GLY A 46 7.05 13.63 10.36
N GLU A 47 6.05 12.97 10.94
CA GLU A 47 5.81 11.54 10.71
C GLU A 47 5.21 11.28 9.32
N VAL A 48 5.29 10.04 8.85
CA VAL A 48 4.75 9.64 7.54
C VAL A 48 3.23 9.69 7.57
N LEU A 49 2.64 10.50 6.69
CA LEU A 49 1.20 10.64 6.57
C LEU A 49 0.68 9.87 5.34
N MET A 50 1.31 10.07 4.18
CA MET A 50 0.93 9.38 2.95
C MET A 50 2.15 8.86 2.22
N VAL A 51 1.98 7.75 1.52
CA VAL A 51 3.01 7.17 0.65
C VAL A 51 2.39 6.90 -0.71
N ASP A 52 2.94 7.50 -1.76
CA ASP A 52 2.60 7.13 -3.13
C ASP A 52 3.28 5.80 -3.44
N PHE A 53 2.58 4.86 -4.08
CA PHE A 53 3.20 3.62 -4.57
C PHE A 53 2.44 3.06 -5.77
N THR A 54 3.01 2.04 -6.39
CA THR A 54 2.37 1.30 -7.48
C THR A 54 2.39 -0.19 -7.14
N VAL A 55 1.30 -0.89 -7.42
CA VAL A 55 1.21 -2.37 -7.31
C VAL A 55 0.78 -2.92 -8.65
N ALA A 56 1.63 -3.74 -9.29
CA ALA A 56 1.37 -4.33 -10.61
C ALA A 56 0.88 -3.31 -11.66
N GLY A 57 1.50 -2.13 -11.69
CA GLY A 57 1.12 -1.02 -12.59
C GLY A 57 -0.06 -0.15 -12.13
N ILE A 58 -0.73 -0.48 -11.02
CA ILE A 58 -1.85 0.31 -10.49
C ILE A 58 -1.34 1.39 -9.52
N PRO A 59 -1.64 2.68 -9.76
CA PRO A 59 -1.23 3.76 -8.87
C PRO A 59 -2.07 3.77 -7.59
N CYS A 60 -1.39 3.78 -6.45
CA CYS A 60 -1.96 3.74 -5.11
C CYS A 60 -1.40 4.86 -4.23
N ILE A 61 -2.15 5.19 -3.19
CA ILE A 61 -1.65 5.91 -2.01
C ILE A 61 -2.00 5.11 -0.76
N GLY A 62 -1.06 5.07 0.18
CA GLY A 62 -1.27 4.54 1.52
C GLY A 62 -1.38 5.71 2.48
N LEU A 63 -2.49 5.81 3.21
CA LEU A 63 -2.74 6.86 4.19
C LEU A 63 -2.63 6.28 5.60
N ASN A 64 -1.70 6.79 6.40
CA ASN A 64 -1.64 6.52 7.83
C ASN A 64 -2.73 7.33 8.53
N GLY A 65 -3.87 6.70 8.76
CA GLY A 65 -5.06 7.32 9.32
C GLY A 65 -5.42 6.81 10.72
N GLY A 66 -4.63 5.91 11.31
CA GLY A 66 -4.92 5.33 12.61
C GLY A 66 -5.95 4.18 12.55
N PRO A 67 -6.38 3.63 13.69
CA PRO A 67 -7.14 2.38 13.75
C PRO A 67 -8.65 2.53 13.45
N ALA A 68 -9.08 3.68 12.95
CA ALA A 68 -10.50 4.04 12.80
C ALA A 68 -11.25 3.15 11.79
N PHE A 69 -10.58 2.74 10.71
CA PHE A 69 -11.16 1.90 9.67
C PHE A 69 -10.36 0.62 9.50
N LYS A 70 -11.06 -0.48 9.24
CA LYS A 70 -10.47 -1.78 8.96
C LYS A 70 -10.84 -2.22 7.56
N HIS A 71 -9.86 -2.79 6.87
CA HIS A 71 -10.11 -3.48 5.62
C HIS A 71 -11.06 -4.67 5.83
N ASN A 72 -11.81 -4.97 4.78
CA ASN A 72 -12.61 -6.16 4.63
C ASN A 72 -12.64 -6.55 3.15
N GLU A 73 -13.31 -7.65 2.85
CA GLU A 73 -13.36 -8.27 1.54
C GLU A 73 -14.13 -7.45 0.48
N ALA A 74 -14.80 -6.36 0.86
CA ALA A 74 -15.47 -5.47 -0.09
C ALA A 74 -14.50 -4.78 -1.06
N PHE A 75 -13.21 -4.71 -0.71
CA PHE A 75 -12.13 -4.33 -1.61
C PHE A 75 -11.06 -5.42 -1.65
N SER A 76 -10.59 -5.76 -2.85
CA SER A 76 -9.47 -6.67 -3.04
C SER A 76 -8.69 -6.33 -4.31
N PHE A 77 -7.41 -6.70 -4.32
CA PHE A 77 -6.65 -6.83 -5.56
C PHE A 77 -6.73 -8.26 -6.04
N GLN A 78 -6.98 -8.42 -7.33
CA GLN A 78 -6.83 -9.71 -8.00
C GLN A 78 -5.55 -9.65 -8.84
N ILE A 79 -4.59 -10.52 -8.53
CA ILE A 79 -3.36 -10.70 -9.30
C ILE A 79 -3.54 -11.93 -10.18
N ALA A 80 -3.50 -11.73 -11.49
CA ALA A 80 -3.43 -12.84 -12.44
C ALA A 80 -2.00 -13.39 -12.46
N THR A 81 -1.87 -14.71 -12.50
CA THR A 81 -0.60 -15.43 -12.54
C THR A 81 -0.56 -16.34 -13.76
N ASP A 82 0.62 -16.50 -14.34
CA ASP A 82 0.80 -17.29 -15.56
C ASP A 82 1.01 -18.79 -15.26
N ASP A 83 1.55 -19.11 -14.07
CA ASP A 83 1.83 -20.47 -13.65
C ASP A 83 1.69 -20.70 -12.13
N GLN A 84 1.88 -21.95 -11.72
CA GLN A 84 1.77 -22.37 -10.32
C GLN A 84 2.92 -21.83 -9.46
N GLU A 85 4.14 -21.71 -10.01
CA GLU A 85 5.29 -21.20 -9.25
C GLU A 85 5.08 -19.74 -8.85
N GLU A 86 4.57 -18.93 -9.79
CA GLU A 86 4.20 -17.55 -9.53
C GLU A 86 3.06 -17.45 -8.51
N THR A 87 2.04 -18.30 -8.66
CA THR A 87 0.92 -18.41 -7.72
C THR A 87 1.42 -18.69 -6.31
N ASP A 88 2.26 -19.71 -6.14
CA ASP A 88 2.81 -20.11 -4.85
C ASP A 88 3.71 -19.01 -4.27
N ARG A 89 4.55 -18.37 -5.09
CA ARG A 89 5.43 -17.28 -4.66
C ARG A 89 4.64 -16.12 -4.06
N TYR A 90 3.62 -15.62 -4.77
CA TYR A 90 2.83 -14.49 -4.28
C TYR A 90 1.93 -14.87 -3.11
N TRP A 91 1.30 -16.04 -3.17
CA TRP A 91 0.47 -16.53 -2.07
C TRP A 91 1.27 -16.64 -0.77
N ASN A 92 2.42 -17.33 -0.82
CA ASN A 92 3.26 -17.53 0.36
C ASN A 92 3.83 -16.21 0.89
N ALA A 93 4.17 -15.26 0.02
CA ALA A 93 4.64 -13.94 0.45
C ALA A 93 3.57 -13.15 1.24
N ILE A 94 2.29 -13.29 0.88
CA ILE A 94 1.18 -12.56 1.53
C ILE A 94 0.71 -13.26 2.80
N VAL A 95 0.62 -14.59 2.80
CA VAL A 95 0.05 -15.37 3.90
C VAL A 95 1.08 -15.67 5.00
N GLY A 96 2.35 -15.84 4.64
CA GLY A 96 3.43 -16.24 5.57
C GLY A 96 3.55 -17.74 5.75
#